data_AF-A0A524JPR7-F1
#
_entry.id   AF-A0A524JPR7-F1
#
_cell.length_a   1.000
_cell.length_b   1.000
_cell.length_c   1.000
_cell.angle_alpha   90.00
_cell.angle_beta   90.00
_cell.angle_gamma   90.00
#
_symmetry.space_group_name_H-M   'P 1'
#
loop_
_entity.id
_entity.type
_entity.pdbx_description
1 polymer ?
#
loop_
_entity_poly.entity_id
_entity_poly.type
_entity_poly.pdbx_seq_one_letter_code
_entity_poly.pdbx_strand_id
1 'polypeptide(L)'
;MNSLPRVLFLNHSIRDGGPGKSLFYILKYLDRSQIIPYVLIPKDEVFSERLKAEGIYENIILDKRFPENLRRPRLGIVFQKEGNNQTGYLDTLMKFLSVLLNIIDMLSLIVTSPLWLRKNKIDV
;
A
#
# COMPACT_ATOMS: atom_id res chain seq x y z
N MET A 1 -27.62 -4.74 19.02
CA MET A 1 -26.42 -5.57 18.79
C MET A 1 -25.32 -4.62 18.33
N ASN A 2 -24.30 -4.39 19.15
CA ASN A 2 -23.14 -3.64 18.69
C ASN A 2 -22.39 -4.52 17.68
N SER A 3 -22.29 -4.06 16.44
CA SER A 3 -21.43 -4.72 15.46
C SER A 3 -19.98 -4.67 15.92
N LEU A 4 -19.21 -5.71 15.63
CA LEU A 4 -17.78 -5.71 15.91
C LEU A 4 -17.10 -4.53 15.21
N PRO A 5 -16.14 -3.86 15.86
CA PRO A 5 -15.39 -2.77 15.25
C PRO A 5 -14.61 -3.25 14.03
N ARG A 6 -14.68 -2.47 12.95
CA ARG A 6 -13.95 -2.69 11.70
C ARG A 6 -12.70 -1.83 11.69
N VAL A 7 -11.55 -2.48 11.80
CA VAL A 7 -10.25 -1.81 11.99
C VAL A 7 -9.45 -1.88 10.70
N LEU A 8 -8.96 -0.73 10.22
CA LEU A 8 -8.12 -0.65 9.03
C LEU A 8 -6.63 -0.65 9.39
N PHE A 9 -5.92 -1.66 8.92
CA PHE A 9 -4.47 -1.75 8.95
C PHE A 9 -3.90 -1.22 7.63
N LEU A 10 -2.86 -0.39 7.71
CA LEU A 10 -2.19 0.17 6.54
C LEU A 10 -0.80 -0.45 6.40
N ASN A 11 -0.50 -1.05 5.26
CA ASN A 11 0.83 -1.56 4.98
C ASN A 11 1.30 -1.21 3.58
N HIS A 12 2.24 -0.26 3.49
CA HIS A 12 2.86 0.12 2.23
C HIS A 12 3.92 -0.89 1.77
N SER A 13 4.47 -1.73 2.68
CA SER A 13 5.56 -2.66 2.40
C SER A 13 5.04 -4.05 2.03
N ILE A 14 5.03 -4.37 0.73
CA ILE A 14 4.49 -5.64 0.20
C ILE A 14 5.55 -6.66 -0.24
N ARG A 15 6.83 -6.27 -0.27
CA ARG A 15 7.97 -7.09 -0.73
C ARG A 15 8.70 -7.83 0.37
N ASP A 16 7.94 -8.47 1.25
CA ASP A 16 8.47 -9.38 2.27
C ASP A 16 9.47 -8.78 3.30
N GLY A 17 9.38 -7.47 3.52
CA GLY A 17 10.14 -6.78 4.56
C GLY A 17 9.63 -7.08 5.98
N GLY A 18 10.44 -6.73 6.99
CA GLY A 18 10.09 -6.87 8.41
C GLY A 18 8.67 -6.37 8.76
N PRO A 19 8.27 -5.14 8.34
CA PRO A 19 6.93 -4.62 8.64
C PRO A 19 5.79 -5.49 8.08
N GLY A 20 5.95 -6.02 6.86
CA GLY A 20 4.95 -6.89 6.25
C GLY A 20 4.82 -8.23 6.99
N LYS A 21 5.95 -8.81 7.43
CA LYS A 21 5.94 -10.03 8.27
C LYS A 21 5.29 -9.78 9.63
N SER A 22 5.60 -8.66 10.28
CA SER A 22 4.98 -8.29 11.55
C SER A 22 3.46 -8.15 11.42
N LEU A 23 2.98 -7.41 10.42
CA LEU A 23 1.53 -7.27 10.21
C LEU A 23 0.88 -8.62 9.87
N PHE A 24 1.52 -9.46 9.06
CA PHE A 24 1.03 -10.80 8.76
C PHE A 24 0.80 -11.61 10.04
N TYR A 25 1.78 -11.65 10.96
CA TYR A 25 1.62 -12.39 12.22
C TYR A 25 0.59 -11.78 13.16
N ILE A 26 0.49 -10.44 13.21
CA ILE A 26 -0.59 -9.76 13.94
C ILE A 26 -1.93 -10.26 13.41
N LEU A 27 -2.16 -10.21 12.10
CA LEU A 27 -3.43 -10.61 11.48
C LEU A 27 -3.70 -12.13 11.61
N LYS A 28 -2.66 -12.95 11.62
CA LYS A 28 -2.75 -14.40 11.80
C LYS A 28 -3.24 -14.79 13.19
N TYR A 29 -2.77 -14.10 14.22
CA TYR A 29 -3.10 -14.40 15.62
C TYR A 29 -4.14 -13.44 16.23
N LEU A 30 -4.69 -12.55 15.42
CA LEU A 30 -5.71 -11.61 15.84
C LEU A 30 -7.01 -12.32 16.21
N ASP A 31 -7.58 -11.97 17.36
CA ASP A 31 -8.90 -12.44 17.77
C ASP A 31 -10.00 -11.79 16.92
N ARG A 32 -10.46 -12.53 15.90
CA ARG A 32 -11.52 -12.09 14.97
C ARG A 32 -12.91 -12.09 15.61
N SER A 33 -13.06 -12.57 16.84
CA SER A 33 -14.31 -12.43 17.59
C SER A 33 -14.50 -11.02 18.16
N GLN A 34 -13.42 -10.23 18.22
CA GLN A 34 -13.43 -8.88 18.78
C GLN A 34 -13.37 -7.79 17.72
N ILE A 35 -12.70 -8.03 16.59
CA ILE A 35 -12.56 -7.02 15.53
C ILE A 35 -12.69 -7.65 14.13
N ILE A 36 -13.14 -6.85 13.17
CA ILE A 36 -13.14 -7.20 11.74
C ILE A 36 -11.97 -6.47 11.08
N PRO A 37 -10.84 -7.13 10.81
CA PRO A 37 -9.67 -6.48 10.22
C PRO A 37 -9.87 -6.21 8.73
N TYR A 38 -9.49 -5.02 8.28
CA TYR A 38 -9.30 -4.63 6.89
C TYR A 38 -7.83 -4.27 6.67
N VAL A 39 -7.30 -4.52 5.47
CA VAL A 39 -5.89 -4.23 5.18
C VAL A 39 -5.76 -3.47 3.86
N LEU A 40 -5.24 -2.24 3.90
CA LEU A 40 -4.90 -1.46 2.72
C LEU A 40 -3.45 -1.71 2.31
N ILE A 41 -3.25 -2.11 1.05
CA ILE A 41 -1.93 -2.33 0.46
C ILE A 41 -1.83 -1.77 -0.97
N PRO A 42 -0.61 -1.41 -1.44
CA PRO A 42 -0.39 -0.84 -2.76
C PRO A 42 -0.81 -1.76 -3.93
N LYS A 43 -0.49 -3.05 -3.81
CA LYS A 43 -0.58 -4.04 -4.89
C LYS A 43 -0.74 -5.45 -4.32
N ASP A 44 -1.26 -6.34 -5.16
CA ASP A 44 -1.35 -7.78 -4.90
C ASP A 44 0.00 -8.44 -5.26
N GLU A 45 0.82 -8.71 -4.24
CA GLU A 45 2.13 -9.36 -4.35
C GLU A 45 2.35 -10.34 -3.17
N VAL A 46 3.60 -10.61 -2.78
CA VAL A 46 4.01 -11.63 -1.78
C VAL A 46 3.22 -11.56 -0.46
N PHE A 47 2.99 -10.35 0.07
CA PHE A 47 2.22 -10.18 1.31
C PHE A 47 0.77 -10.67 1.17
N SER A 48 0.12 -10.34 0.06
CA SER A 48 -1.24 -10.78 -0.24
C SER A 48 -1.36 -12.29 -0.39
N GLU A 49 -0.41 -12.91 -1.10
CA GLU A 49 -0.38 -14.36 -1.30
C GLU A 49 -0.31 -15.12 0.02
N ARG A 50 0.46 -14.61 0.98
CA ARG A 50 0.51 -15.20 2.33
C ARG A 50 -0.81 -15.07 3.07
N LEU A 51 -1.47 -13.92 2.97
CA LEU A 51 -2.80 -13.73 3.57
C LEU A 51 -3.84 -14.64 2.89
N LYS A 52 -3.75 -14.89 1.58
CA LYS A 52 -4.58 -15.86 0.85
C LYS A 52 -4.36 -17.27 1.39
N ALA A 53 -3.11 -17.70 1.51
CA ALA A 53 -2.75 -19.05 1.96
C ALA A 53 -3.29 -19.38 3.37
N GLU A 54 -3.47 -18.37 4.22
CA GLU A 54 -3.95 -18.52 5.61
C GLU A 54 -5.43 -18.13 5.78
N GLY A 55 -6.18 -17.91 4.69
CA GLY A 55 -7.61 -17.57 4.75
C GLY A 55 -7.90 -16.22 5.42
N ILE A 56 -7.02 -15.22 5.23
CA ILE A 56 -7.11 -13.87 5.81
C ILE A 56 -7.39 -12.80 4.74
N TYR A 57 -7.67 -13.22 3.50
CA TYR A 57 -7.66 -12.31 2.34
C TYR A 57 -8.98 -11.54 2.10
N GLU A 58 -10.07 -11.89 2.77
CA GLU A 58 -11.42 -11.41 2.43
C GLU A 58 -11.59 -9.88 2.54
N ASN A 59 -10.78 -9.23 3.39
CA ASN A 59 -10.89 -7.80 3.67
C ASN A 59 -9.65 -7.01 3.22
N ILE A 60 -8.95 -7.47 2.18
CA ILE A 60 -7.85 -6.73 1.58
C ILE A 60 -8.37 -5.70 0.58
N ILE A 61 -7.83 -4.50 0.68
CA ILE A 61 -8.08 -3.40 -0.22
C ILE A 61 -6.80 -3.08 -0.95
N LEU A 62 -6.90 -3.10 -2.27
CA LEU A 62 -5.82 -2.72 -3.17
C LEU A 62 -6.06 -1.30 -3.67
N ASP A 63 -5.16 -0.38 -3.34
CA ASP A 63 -5.18 0.97 -3.92
C ASP A 63 -3.78 1.36 -4.40
N LYS A 64 -3.62 1.46 -5.73
CA LYS A 64 -2.34 1.85 -6.35
C LYS A 64 -1.90 3.27 -5.99
N ARG A 65 -2.84 4.11 -5.55
CA ARG A 65 -2.54 5.47 -5.07
C ARG A 65 -1.90 5.47 -3.68
N PHE A 66 -1.96 4.34 -2.96
CA PHE A 66 -1.21 4.14 -1.73
C PHE A 66 0.19 3.60 -2.10
N PRO A 67 1.24 4.45 -2.11
CA PRO A 67 2.51 4.10 -2.73
C PRO A 67 3.35 3.24 -1.77
N GLU A 68 4.02 2.22 -2.32
CA GLU A 68 5.01 1.43 -1.57
C GLU A 68 6.18 2.31 -1.09
N ASN A 69 6.58 3.29 -1.90
CA ASN A 69 7.61 4.24 -1.51
C ASN A 69 7.37 5.58 -2.21
N LEU A 70 7.11 6.62 -1.42
CA LEU A 70 6.87 7.99 -1.89
C LEU A 70 8.01 8.51 -2.79
N ARG A 71 9.26 8.21 -2.42
CA ARG A 71 10.46 8.71 -3.10
C ARG A 71 10.86 7.86 -4.30
N ARG A 72 10.25 6.69 -4.48
CA ARG A 72 10.59 5.81 -5.59
C ARG A 72 9.85 6.28 -6.84
N PRO A 73 10.56 6.64 -7.92
CA PRO A 73 9.90 6.98 -9.17
C PRO A 73 9.15 5.75 -9.72
N ARG A 74 7.89 5.95 -10.09
CA ARG A 74 6.97 4.94 -10.64
C ARG A 74 7.13 4.76 -12.14
N LEU A 75 7.55 5.81 -12.85
CA LEU A 75 8.00 5.70 -14.22
C LEU A 75 9.40 5.09 -14.21
N GLY A 76 9.44 3.77 -14.43
CA GLY A 76 10.67 3.03 -14.66
C GLY A 76 11.29 3.47 -15.98
N ILE A 77 11.93 4.63 -15.99
CA ILE A 77 12.94 4.91 -17.00
C ILE A 77 14.14 4.03 -16.63
N VAL A 78 14.16 2.84 -17.20
CA VAL A 78 15.34 1.98 -17.28
C VAL A 78 16.28 2.64 -18.29
N PHE A 79 16.95 3.73 -17.92
CA PHE A 79 18.23 4.02 -18.59
C PHE A 79 19.25 3.13 -17.92
N GLN A 80 19.67 2.13 -18.69
CA GLN A 80 20.70 1.18 -18.35
C GLN A 80 21.87 1.87 -17.65
N LYS A 81 22.40 1.16 -16.64
CA LYS A 81 23.84 1.16 -16.39
C LYS A 81 24.56 0.83 -17.69
N GLU A 82 24.88 1.83 -18.48
CA GLU A 82 25.97 1.76 -19.46
C GLU A 82 26.83 3.00 -19.28
N GLY A 83 27.89 2.83 -18.48
CA GLY A 83 29.21 3.40 -18.75
C GLY A 83 29.40 4.91 -18.84
N ASN A 84 28.39 5.77 -18.63
CA ASN A 84 28.60 7.21 -18.76
C ASN A 84 27.96 8.01 -17.61
N ASN A 85 28.79 8.77 -16.90
CA ASN A 85 28.48 9.49 -15.66
C ASN A 85 27.58 10.74 -15.85
N GLN A 86 26.86 10.87 -16.95
CA GLN A 86 26.01 12.04 -17.19
C GLN A 86 24.54 11.66 -16.97
N THR A 87 24.07 11.91 -15.75
CA THR A 87 22.63 12.04 -15.50
C THR A 87 22.16 13.31 -16.22
N GLY A 88 21.31 13.16 -17.23
CA GLY A 88 20.79 14.29 -17.97
C GLY A 88 19.86 15.14 -17.11
N TYR A 89 19.76 16.43 -17.42
CA TYR A 89 18.76 17.32 -16.81
C TYR A 89 17.34 16.74 -16.93
N LEU A 90 17.03 16.10 -18.07
CA LEU A 90 15.76 15.44 -18.32
C LEU A 90 15.50 14.25 -17.39
N ASP A 91 16.52 13.46 -17.03
CA ASP A 91 16.36 12.33 -16.12
C ASP A 91 16.01 12.80 -14.71
N THR A 92 16.65 13.89 -14.28
CA THR A 92 16.39 14.50 -12.98
C THR A 92 14.98 15.08 -12.93
N LEU A 93 14.57 15.77 -14.01
CA LEU A 93 13.21 16.30 -14.15
C LEU A 93 12.15 15.19 -14.12
N MET A 94 12.37 14.09 -14.85
CA MET A 94 11.44 12.96 -14.88
C MET A 94 11.35 12.24 -13.53
N LYS A 95 12.47 12.08 -12.81
CA LYS A 95 12.47 11.57 -11.43
C LYS A 95 11.66 12.46 -10.51
N PHE A 96 11.88 13.78 -10.58
CA PHE A 96 11.14 14.76 -9.78
C PHE A 96 9.64 14.70 -10.08
N LEU A 97 9.26 14.74 -11.35
CA LEU A 97 7.86 14.66 -11.77
C LEU A 97 7.22 13.34 -11.33
N SER A 98 7.95 12.23 -11.41
CA SER A 98 7.45 10.95 -10.95
C SER A 98 7.21 10.90 -9.44
N VAL A 99 8.05 11.53 -8.63
CA VAL A 99 7.85 11.63 -7.17
C VAL A 99 6.68 12.58 -6.87
N LEU A 100 6.58 13.70 -7.59
CA LEU A 100 5.46 14.64 -7.44
C LEU A 100 4.12 13.95 -7.70
N LEU A 101 4.06 13.07 -8.70
CA LEU A 101 2.87 12.27 -8.96
C LEU A 101 2.51 11.32 -7.82
N ASN A 102 3.49 10.72 -7.13
CA ASN A 102 3.21 9.89 -5.94
C ASN A 102 2.61 10.73 -4.80
N ILE A 103 3.03 11.99 -4.66
CA ILE A 103 2.47 12.93 -3.67
C ILE A 103 1.02 13.27 -4.04
N ILE A 104 0.75 13.56 -5.33
CA ILE A 104 -0.60 13.84 -5.82
C ILE A 104 -1.53 12.64 -5.59
N ASP A 105 -1.06 11.41 -5.86
CA ASP A 105 -1.83 10.19 -5.59
C ASP A 105 -2.20 10.07 -4.10
N MET A 106 -1.25 10.35 -3.21
CA MET A 106 -1.50 10.34 -1.77
C MET A 106 -2.50 11.42 -1.33
N LEU A 107 -2.40 12.63 -1.88
CA LEU A 107 -3.39 13.68 -1.63
C LEU A 107 -4.78 13.27 -2.13
N SER A 108 -4.86 12.67 -3.32
CA SER A 108 -6.09 12.10 -3.87
C SER A 108 -6.65 11.00 -2.96
N LEU A 109 -5.80 10.13 -2.43
CA LEU A 109 -6.20 9.08 -1.49
C LEU A 109 -6.77 9.68 -0.21
N ILE A 110 -6.13 10.69 0.38
CA ILE A 110 -6.62 11.37 1.57
C ILE A 110 -8.01 11.98 1.32
N VAL A 111 -8.18 12.71 0.21
CA VAL A 111 -9.46 13.36 -0.14
C VAL A 111 -10.56 12.34 -0.41
N THR A 112 -10.23 11.21 -1.05
CA THR A 112 -11.19 10.15 -1.38
C THR A 112 -11.39 9.13 -0.26
N SER A 113 -10.52 9.11 0.75
CA SER A 113 -10.56 8.13 1.85
C SER A 113 -11.87 8.13 2.63
N PRO A 114 -12.55 9.26 2.93
CA PRO A 114 -13.79 9.20 3.70
C PRO A 114 -14.93 8.50 2.95
N LEU A 115 -15.00 8.71 1.63
CA LEU A 115 -15.96 8.03 0.76
C LEU A 115 -15.68 6.53 0.71
N TRP A 116 -14.40 6.20 0.60
CA TRP A 116 -13.95 4.83 0.51
C TRP A 116 -14.11 4.07 1.85
N LEU A 117 -13.81 4.70 2.99
CA LEU A 117 -14.03 4.17 4.33
C LEU A 117 -15.53 3.90 4.57
N ARG A 118 -16.39 4.86 4.21
CA ARG A 118 -17.86 4.70 4.28
C ARG A 118 -18.36 3.55 3.41
N LYS A 119 -17.86 3.41 2.18
CA LYS A 119 -18.23 2.30 1.29
C LYS A 119 -17.91 0.93 1.89
N ASN A 120 -16.76 0.80 2.56
CA ASN A 120 -16.36 -0.43 3.24
C ASN A 120 -16.92 -0.54 4.67
N LYS A 121 -17.71 0.45 5.11
CA LYS A 121 -18.27 0.56 6.45
C LYS A 121 -17.22 0.45 7.56
N ILE A 122 -15.99 0.87 7.28
CA ILE A 122 -14.90 0.92 8.27
C ILE A 122 -15.25 1.99 9.29
N ASP A 123 -15.05 1.70 10.57
CA ASP A 123 -15.39 2.64 11.64
C ASP A 123 -14.36 3.79 11.63
N VAL A 124 -14.86 5.03 11.66
CA VAL A 124 -14.08 6.29 11.57
C VAL A 124 -14.46 7.20 12.74
#